data_AF-A0A1R1B0T6-F1
#
_entry.id   AF-A0A1R1B0T6-F1
#
_cell.length_a   1.000
_cell.length_b   1.000
_cell.length_c   1.000
_cell.angle_alpha   90.00
_cell.angle_beta   90.00
_cell.angle_gamma   90.00
#
_symmetry.space_group_name_H-M   'P 1'
#
loop_
_entity.id
_entity.type
_entity.pdbx_description
1 polymer ?
#
loop_
_entity_poly.entity_id
_entity_poly.type
_entity_poly.pdbx_seq_one_letter_code
_entity_poly.pdbx_strand_id
1 'polypeptide(L)'
;MRSLRIRTFTMLCFVFILTLPWIFFVAAHFMETKTLSFEKGRLQNETLQRNISEMTQRIESGTDQWTDSDWQNQLYSALREAKMDVLIQSAADQDIYRSNPDRRDTKLSTERFSVIKDGQLLGRVILYLPQSNQFQVMSAFVGLLLAIFVVGMEMRRFVLKPLEKMGIAARQIATGDWDVRLPMSRITEIAEVRDGFNVMVKGLEQSYRKQAELEEERRFVIAAVAHDLRTPLFALRGYLDGLEQGIAQSPEKMAQYVAVCKDKSAQLDRLVEDLFTFTKMEYVESELNTKTVDFNQVIRNSMDSLSPLARQKGISISFRVTDGCIINGDMHLLERAMNNLLDNAVRHTPTDGDIEVLCNKDGNKVMFAIRDTGSGFSLEELERVFEPLYRGEASRSRSTGGSGLGLTISQRIVRQHGGELAASNHPEGGALLEGWLPAAASEQMDSESHEK
;
A
#
# COMPACT_ATOMS: atom_id res chain seq x y z
N MET A 1 9.04 22.59 -10.08
CA MET A 1 7.81 23.37 -9.83
C MET A 1 7.46 23.21 -8.36
N ARG A 2 7.33 24.30 -7.59
CA ARG A 2 7.02 24.22 -6.15
C ARG A 2 5.66 23.53 -5.95
N SER A 3 5.62 22.54 -5.07
CA SER A 3 4.36 21.92 -4.64
C SER A 3 3.56 22.92 -3.81
N LEU A 4 2.24 22.83 -3.89
CA LEU A 4 1.33 23.71 -3.18
C LEU A 4 0.59 22.90 -2.12
N ARG A 5 0.45 23.42 -0.90
CA ARG A 5 -0.38 22.75 0.11
C ARG A 5 -1.85 22.95 -0.21
N ILE A 6 -2.69 21.95 0.05
CA ILE A 6 -4.12 22.00 -0.25
C ILE A 6 -4.79 23.18 0.45
N ARG A 7 -4.39 23.50 1.69
CA ARG A 7 -4.88 24.69 2.42
C ARG A 7 -4.51 26.00 1.73
N THR A 8 -3.33 26.06 1.11
CA THR A 8 -2.91 27.25 0.36
C THR A 8 -3.69 27.36 -0.94
N PHE A 9 -3.93 26.22 -1.60
CA PHE A 9 -4.74 26.15 -2.82
C PHE A 9 -6.18 26.61 -2.56
N THR A 10 -6.82 26.08 -1.50
CA THR A 10 -8.17 26.47 -1.13
C THR A 10 -8.25 27.94 -0.74
N MET A 11 -7.29 28.46 0.04
CA MET A 11 -7.21 29.88 0.36
C MET A 11 -7.07 30.75 -0.90
N LEU A 12 -6.22 30.38 -1.86
CA LEU A 12 -6.09 31.09 -3.14
C LEU A 12 -7.42 31.09 -3.92
N CYS A 13 -8.11 29.95 -3.98
CA CYS A 13 -9.43 29.86 -4.61
C CYS A 13 -10.47 30.75 -3.90
N PHE A 14 -10.48 30.78 -2.57
CA PHE A 14 -11.37 31.65 -1.79
C PHE A 14 -11.08 33.13 -2.03
N VAL A 15 -9.81 33.53 -1.98
CA VAL A 15 -9.39 34.91 -2.28
C VAL A 15 -9.80 35.29 -3.71
N PHE A 16 -9.61 34.40 -4.69
CA PHE A 16 -10.01 34.64 -6.07
C PHE A 16 -11.53 34.83 -6.21
N ILE A 17 -12.34 33.99 -5.56
CA ILE A 17 -13.82 34.11 -5.55
C ILE A 17 -14.28 35.40 -4.89
N LEU A 18 -13.63 35.85 -3.82
CA LEU A 18 -14.02 37.08 -3.11
C LEU A 18 -13.60 38.35 -3.86
N THR A 19 -12.44 38.33 -4.53
CA THR A 19 -11.85 39.51 -5.18
C THR A 19 -12.37 39.74 -6.60
N LEU A 20 -12.66 38.70 -7.37
CA LEU A 20 -13.05 38.83 -8.78
C LEU A 20 -14.37 39.60 -8.99
N PRO A 21 -15.45 39.36 -8.22
CA PRO A 21 -16.69 40.14 -8.33
C PRO A 21 -16.46 41.63 -8.07
N TRP A 22 -15.63 41.95 -7.08
CA TRP A 22 -15.26 43.33 -6.76
C TRP A 22 -14.49 44.00 -7.90
N ILE A 23 -13.54 43.31 -8.51
CA ILE A 23 -12.80 43.82 -9.68
C ILE A 23 -13.76 44.14 -10.83
N PHE A 24 -14.71 43.25 -11.11
CA PHE A 24 -15.74 43.47 -12.14
C PHE A 24 -16.67 44.64 -11.81
N PHE A 25 -17.07 44.76 -10.53
CA PHE A 25 -17.89 45.88 -10.05
C PHE A 25 -17.18 47.23 -10.28
N VAL A 26 -15.92 47.33 -9.84
CA VAL A 26 -15.09 48.54 -9.99
C VAL A 26 -14.83 48.87 -11.46
N ALA A 27 -14.55 47.87 -12.28
CA ALA A 27 -14.34 48.06 -13.72
C ALA A 27 -15.60 48.60 -14.41
N ALA A 28 -16.78 48.07 -14.07
CA ALA A 28 -18.06 48.56 -14.57
C ALA A 28 -18.33 49.99 -14.11
N HIS A 29 -18.09 50.31 -12.83
CA HIS A 29 -18.24 51.66 -12.29
C HIS A 29 -17.33 52.66 -13.01
N PHE A 30 -16.07 52.28 -13.26
CA PHE A 30 -15.12 53.13 -13.98
C PHE A 30 -15.52 53.36 -15.44
N MET A 31 -16.00 52.31 -16.14
CA MET A 31 -16.50 52.45 -17.51
C MET A 31 -17.69 53.41 -17.61
N GLU A 32 -18.54 53.43 -16.58
CA GLU A 32 -19.74 54.26 -16.54
C GLU A 32 -19.43 55.70 -16.12
N THR A 33 -18.67 55.89 -15.03
CA THR A 33 -18.47 57.21 -14.41
C THR A 33 -17.16 57.89 -14.82
N LYS A 34 -16.21 57.15 -15.40
CA LYS A 34 -14.80 57.58 -15.59
C LYS A 34 -14.10 58.00 -14.29
N THR A 35 -14.63 57.60 -13.13
CA THR A 35 -14.11 57.93 -11.80
C THR A 35 -14.01 56.69 -10.91
N LEU A 36 -13.21 56.78 -9.86
CA LEU A 36 -13.01 55.72 -8.85
C LEU A 36 -13.60 56.10 -7.47
N SER A 37 -14.41 57.17 -7.39
CA SER A 37 -15.03 57.63 -6.14
C SER A 37 -16.33 56.89 -5.85
N PHE A 38 -16.45 56.28 -4.67
CA PHE A 38 -17.60 55.46 -4.24
C PHE A 38 -18.33 56.10 -3.04
N GLU A 39 -18.92 57.30 -3.17
CA GLU A 39 -19.68 57.89 -2.06
C GLU A 39 -21.17 57.43 -2.03
N LYS A 40 -21.51 56.63 -1.02
CA LYS A 40 -22.83 56.50 -0.33
C LYS A 40 -24.05 55.98 -1.11
N GLY A 41 -24.02 54.75 -1.60
CA GLY A 41 -25.19 54.09 -2.21
C GLY A 41 -26.44 53.86 -1.34
N ARG A 42 -26.38 53.89 0.01
CA ARG A 42 -27.54 53.60 0.88
C ARG A 42 -28.34 54.85 1.31
N LEU A 43 -27.66 55.91 1.72
CA LEU A 43 -28.26 57.23 1.97
C LEU A 43 -28.86 57.83 0.70
N GLN A 44 -28.30 57.48 -0.45
CA GLN A 44 -28.73 57.97 -1.76
C GLN A 44 -30.11 57.45 -2.17
N ASN A 45 -30.49 56.21 -1.79
CA ASN A 45 -31.81 55.67 -2.12
C ASN A 45 -32.95 56.28 -1.30
N GLU A 46 -32.76 56.50 0.01
CA GLU A 46 -33.76 57.18 0.86
C GLU A 46 -33.91 58.65 0.47
N THR A 47 -32.80 59.34 0.22
CA THR A 47 -32.81 60.72 -0.30
C THR A 47 -33.45 60.78 -1.68
N LEU A 48 -33.20 59.79 -2.55
CA LEU A 48 -33.82 59.72 -3.87
C LEU A 48 -35.34 59.56 -3.79
N GLN A 49 -35.84 58.65 -2.94
CA GLN A 49 -37.28 58.46 -2.73
C GLN A 49 -37.95 59.71 -2.16
N ARG A 50 -37.32 60.35 -1.17
CA ARG A 50 -37.78 61.63 -0.62
C ARG A 50 -37.83 62.71 -1.70
N ASN A 51 -36.77 62.85 -2.48
CA ASN A 51 -36.71 63.83 -3.57
C ASN A 51 -37.78 63.55 -4.64
N ILE A 52 -38.06 62.29 -4.98
CA ILE A 52 -39.15 61.93 -5.91
C ILE A 52 -40.49 62.40 -5.34
N SER A 53 -40.82 62.06 -4.08
CA SER A 53 -42.08 62.47 -3.45
C SER A 53 -42.22 63.99 -3.36
N GLU A 54 -41.16 64.70 -2.98
CA GLU A 54 -41.15 66.17 -2.92
C GLU A 54 -41.36 66.79 -4.31
N MET A 55 -40.71 66.28 -5.37
CA MET A 55 -40.91 66.77 -6.75
C MET A 55 -42.32 66.47 -7.26
N THR A 56 -42.84 65.26 -7.03
CA THR A 56 -44.20 64.87 -7.42
C THR A 56 -45.23 65.79 -6.75
N GLN A 57 -45.14 65.97 -5.43
CA GLN A 57 -46.05 66.86 -4.69
C GLN A 57 -45.98 68.30 -5.18
N ARG A 58 -44.78 68.80 -5.51
CA ARG A 58 -44.59 70.16 -6.03
C ARG A 58 -45.17 70.36 -7.43
N ILE A 59 -45.11 69.33 -8.28
CA ILE A 59 -45.68 69.34 -9.62
C ILE A 59 -47.21 69.22 -9.58
N GLU A 60 -47.76 68.38 -8.70
CA GLU A 60 -49.21 68.22 -8.51
C GLU A 60 -49.87 69.46 -7.88
N SER A 61 -49.22 70.08 -6.88
CA SER A 61 -49.72 71.30 -6.25
C SER A 61 -49.60 72.54 -7.14
N GLY A 62 -48.69 72.55 -8.11
CA GLY A 62 -48.45 73.65 -9.05
C GLY A 62 -49.26 73.61 -10.35
N THR A 63 -50.31 72.79 -10.44
CA THR A 63 -51.07 72.52 -11.68
C THR A 63 -51.57 73.76 -12.42
N ASP A 64 -51.97 74.81 -11.70
CA ASP A 64 -52.46 76.06 -12.31
C ASP A 64 -51.31 76.99 -12.80
N GLN A 65 -50.06 76.65 -12.48
CA GLN A 65 -48.86 77.46 -12.71
C GLN A 65 -47.86 76.78 -13.66
N TRP A 66 -48.23 75.69 -14.32
CA TRP A 66 -47.30 74.95 -15.18
C TRP A 66 -46.73 75.77 -16.36
N THR A 67 -47.44 76.80 -16.80
CA THR A 67 -46.99 77.75 -17.84
C THR A 67 -46.34 79.02 -17.27
N ASP A 68 -46.31 79.18 -15.95
CA ASP A 68 -45.70 80.31 -15.26
C ASP A 68 -44.17 80.17 -15.23
N SER A 69 -43.48 81.19 -15.75
CA SER A 69 -42.02 81.19 -15.86
C SER A 69 -41.32 81.21 -14.49
N ASP A 70 -41.90 81.85 -13.48
CA ASP A 70 -41.31 81.91 -12.13
C ASP A 70 -41.41 80.56 -11.43
N TRP A 71 -42.56 79.88 -11.58
CA TRP A 71 -42.75 78.52 -11.07
C TRP A 71 -41.82 77.52 -11.76
N GLN A 72 -41.69 77.59 -13.09
CA GLN A 72 -40.78 76.76 -13.86
C GLN A 72 -39.31 76.94 -13.43
N ASN A 73 -38.86 78.17 -13.14
CA ASN A 73 -37.50 78.45 -12.65
C ASN A 73 -37.25 77.88 -11.24
N GLN A 74 -38.26 77.92 -10.36
CA GLN A 74 -38.16 77.31 -9.04
C GLN A 74 -38.14 75.78 -9.12
N LEU A 75 -38.92 75.18 -10.02
CA LEU A 75 -38.91 73.75 -10.27
C LEU A 75 -37.57 73.30 -10.85
N TYR A 76 -37.02 74.05 -11.82
CA TYR A 76 -35.70 73.81 -12.39
C TYR A 76 -34.60 73.76 -11.32
N SER A 77 -34.60 74.74 -10.40
CA SER A 77 -33.61 74.83 -9.33
C SER A 77 -33.66 73.62 -8.39
N ALA A 78 -34.87 73.18 -8.02
CA ALA A 78 -35.08 72.02 -7.15
C ALA A 78 -34.72 70.69 -7.84
N LEU A 79 -35.06 70.55 -9.13
CA LEU A 79 -34.66 69.40 -9.94
C LEU A 79 -33.13 69.31 -10.10
N ARG A 80 -32.46 70.46 -10.26
CA ARG A 80 -31.00 70.52 -10.36
C ARG A 80 -30.31 70.07 -9.08
N GLU A 81 -30.84 70.45 -7.92
CA GLU A 81 -30.33 70.02 -6.61
C GLU A 81 -30.52 68.51 -6.41
N ALA A 82 -31.66 67.97 -6.84
CA ALA A 82 -31.97 66.54 -6.82
C ALA A 82 -31.27 65.72 -7.93
N LYS A 83 -30.56 66.37 -8.86
CA LYS A 83 -29.97 65.77 -10.09
C LYS A 83 -31.01 65.01 -10.94
N MET A 84 -32.24 65.50 -10.98
CA MET A 84 -33.35 64.98 -11.77
C MET A 84 -33.65 65.91 -12.93
N ASP A 85 -34.40 65.41 -13.91
CA ASP A 85 -35.04 66.25 -14.93
C ASP A 85 -36.51 65.88 -15.05
N VAL A 86 -37.32 66.77 -15.61
CA VAL A 86 -38.74 66.54 -15.83
C VAL A 86 -39.17 66.94 -17.23
N LEU A 87 -40.12 66.19 -17.77
CA LEU A 87 -40.94 66.57 -18.90
C LEU A 87 -42.41 66.57 -18.46
N ILE A 88 -43.08 67.71 -18.61
CA ILE A 88 -44.51 67.88 -18.35
C ILE A 88 -45.21 68.03 -19.71
N GLN A 89 -46.18 67.17 -19.97
CA GLN A 89 -46.98 67.17 -21.20
C GLN A 89 -48.44 67.42 -20.88
N SER A 90 -49.16 68.10 -21.77
CA SER A 90 -50.60 68.29 -21.66
C SER A 90 -51.36 66.99 -21.88
N ALA A 91 -52.67 67.00 -21.61
CA ALA A 91 -53.56 65.88 -21.93
C ALA A 91 -53.57 65.50 -23.44
N ALA A 92 -53.13 66.41 -24.32
CA ALA A 92 -52.99 66.21 -25.76
C ALA A 92 -51.56 65.82 -26.18
N ASP A 93 -50.71 65.40 -25.23
CA ASP A 93 -49.31 65.02 -25.44
C ASP A 93 -48.42 66.15 -26.03
N GLN A 94 -48.77 67.41 -25.76
CA GLN A 94 -47.92 68.57 -26.10
C GLN A 94 -46.99 68.92 -24.93
N ASP A 95 -45.71 69.13 -25.20
CA ASP A 95 -44.70 69.53 -24.21
C ASP A 95 -45.05 70.91 -23.62
N ILE A 96 -45.39 70.96 -22.33
CA ILE A 96 -45.66 72.20 -21.58
C ILE A 96 -44.35 72.74 -20.99
N TYR A 97 -43.53 71.86 -20.43
CA TYR A 97 -42.27 72.22 -19.81
C TYR A 97 -41.26 71.08 -19.86
N ARG A 98 -40.01 71.41 -20.18
CA ARG A 98 -38.88 70.48 -20.21
C ARG A 98 -37.70 71.13 -19.49
N SER A 99 -37.21 70.52 -18.42
CA SER A 99 -36.10 71.08 -17.64
C SER A 99 -34.77 71.04 -18.40
N ASN A 100 -34.60 70.13 -19.36
CA ASN A 100 -33.38 69.97 -20.15
C ASN A 100 -33.69 69.77 -21.65
N PRO A 101 -33.57 70.81 -22.49
CA PRO A 101 -33.97 70.77 -23.89
C PRO A 101 -33.08 69.89 -24.78
N ASP A 102 -31.82 69.66 -24.41
CA ASP A 102 -30.86 68.87 -25.20
C ASP A 102 -30.88 67.36 -24.87
N ARG A 103 -31.70 66.93 -23.91
CA ARG A 103 -31.70 65.55 -23.40
C ARG A 103 -32.47 64.62 -24.33
N ARG A 104 -31.77 63.67 -24.98
CA ARG A 104 -32.36 62.59 -25.80
C ARG A 104 -32.66 61.34 -24.96
N ASP A 105 -33.88 60.81 -25.06
CA ASP A 105 -34.59 59.82 -24.21
C ASP A 105 -33.94 58.43 -23.95
N THR A 106 -32.65 58.21 -24.19
CA THR A 106 -32.21 56.83 -24.51
C THR A 106 -31.67 55.97 -23.36
N LYS A 107 -31.34 56.47 -22.15
CA LYS A 107 -30.66 55.64 -21.12
C LYS A 107 -30.90 55.98 -19.63
N LEU A 108 -32.04 56.54 -19.24
CA LEU A 108 -32.34 56.86 -17.83
C LEU A 108 -33.62 56.17 -17.36
N SER A 109 -33.64 55.78 -16.08
CA SER A 109 -34.86 55.31 -15.42
C SER A 109 -35.85 56.47 -15.32
N THR A 110 -37.12 56.24 -15.69
CA THR A 110 -38.18 57.26 -15.64
C THR A 110 -39.31 56.84 -14.72
N GLU A 111 -39.77 57.77 -13.88
CA GLU A 111 -41.05 57.70 -13.17
C GLU A 111 -42.10 58.46 -13.98
N ARG A 112 -43.29 57.89 -14.16
CA ARG A 112 -44.38 58.53 -14.92
C ARG A 112 -45.64 58.54 -14.11
N PHE A 113 -46.27 59.70 -13.99
CA PHE A 113 -47.56 59.84 -13.34
C PHE A 113 -48.46 60.80 -14.12
N SER A 114 -49.76 60.56 -14.00
CA SER A 114 -50.81 61.38 -14.61
C SER A 114 -51.40 62.29 -13.56
N VAL A 115 -51.51 63.57 -13.86
CA VAL A 115 -52.08 64.55 -12.93
C VAL A 115 -53.54 64.79 -13.32
N ILE A 116 -54.45 64.50 -12.39
CA ILE A 116 -55.90 64.58 -12.58
C ILE A 116 -56.45 65.60 -11.58
N LYS A 117 -57.26 66.55 -12.06
CA LYS A 117 -57.95 67.55 -11.23
C LYS A 117 -59.42 67.54 -11.62
N ASP A 118 -60.31 67.49 -10.65
CA ASP A 118 -61.77 67.48 -10.84
C ASP A 118 -62.27 66.40 -11.83
N GLY A 119 -61.61 65.24 -11.84
CA GLY A 119 -61.95 64.10 -12.70
C GLY A 119 -61.47 64.21 -14.16
N GLN A 120 -60.75 65.27 -14.54
CA GLN A 120 -60.16 65.44 -15.86
C GLN A 120 -58.63 65.29 -15.82
N LEU A 121 -58.08 64.60 -16.82
CA LEU A 121 -56.62 64.49 -17.00
C LEU A 121 -56.08 65.85 -17.44
N LEU A 122 -55.22 66.47 -16.63
CA LEU A 122 -54.55 67.74 -16.96
C LEU A 122 -53.30 67.52 -17.80
N GLY A 123 -52.54 66.48 -17.48
CA GLY A 123 -51.29 66.19 -18.17
C GLY A 123 -50.55 64.98 -17.63
N ARG A 124 -49.47 64.62 -18.31
CA ARG A 124 -48.56 63.53 -17.96
C ARG A 124 -47.20 64.11 -17.59
N VAL A 125 -46.62 63.59 -16.51
CA VAL A 125 -45.31 64.01 -16.02
C VAL A 125 -44.36 62.83 -16.13
N ILE A 126 -43.20 63.06 -16.72
CA ILE A 126 -42.11 62.10 -16.84
C ILE A 126 -40.91 62.66 -16.07
N LEU A 127 -40.61 62.06 -14.92
CA LEU A 127 -39.42 62.36 -14.11
C LEU A 127 -38.27 61.44 -14.54
N TYR A 128 -37.13 62.02 -14.88
CA TYR A 128 -35.89 61.30 -15.20
C TYR A 128 -35.00 61.23 -13.96
N LEU A 129 -34.72 60.02 -13.49
CA LEU A 129 -33.99 59.73 -12.27
C LEU A 129 -32.47 59.56 -12.51
N PRO A 130 -31.61 59.83 -11.52
CA PRO A 130 -30.17 59.53 -11.60
C PRO A 130 -29.91 58.02 -11.80
N GLN A 131 -28.81 57.69 -12.49
CA GLN A 131 -28.47 56.31 -12.87
C GLN A 131 -28.33 55.36 -11.67
N SER A 132 -28.85 54.14 -11.82
CA SER A 132 -28.80 53.08 -10.79
C SER A 132 -27.55 52.21 -10.95
N ASN A 133 -27.01 51.70 -9.83
CA ASN A 133 -25.86 50.78 -9.85
C ASN A 133 -26.16 49.38 -10.43
N GLN A 134 -27.31 49.18 -11.12
CA GLN A 134 -27.73 47.89 -11.65
C GLN A 134 -26.70 47.27 -12.59
N PHE A 135 -26.05 48.08 -13.44
CA PHE A 135 -25.00 47.62 -14.36
C PHE A 135 -23.76 47.08 -13.63
N GLN A 136 -23.37 47.75 -12.53
CA GLN A 136 -22.22 47.37 -11.71
C GLN A 136 -22.50 46.06 -10.95
N VAL A 137 -23.72 45.91 -10.40
CA VAL A 137 -24.16 44.69 -9.71
C VAL A 137 -24.23 43.51 -10.69
N MET A 138 -24.75 43.70 -11.90
CA MET A 138 -24.80 42.64 -12.92
C MET A 138 -23.40 42.20 -13.34
N SER A 139 -22.46 43.16 -13.48
CA SER A 139 -21.06 42.86 -13.79
C SER A 139 -20.38 42.08 -12.66
N ALA A 140 -20.63 42.45 -11.40
CA ALA A 140 -20.12 41.71 -10.24
C ALA A 140 -20.63 40.25 -10.22
N PHE A 141 -21.90 40.03 -10.56
CA PHE A 141 -22.50 38.70 -10.65
C PHE A 141 -21.83 37.85 -11.75
N VAL A 142 -21.58 38.43 -12.92
CA VAL A 142 -20.81 37.76 -14.00
C VAL A 142 -19.40 37.40 -13.53
N GLY A 143 -18.72 38.33 -12.83
CA GLY A 143 -17.42 38.08 -12.22
C GLY A 143 -17.44 36.91 -11.23
N LEU A 144 -18.48 36.82 -10.39
CA LEU A 144 -18.66 35.70 -9.46
C LEU A 144 -18.82 34.36 -10.18
N LEU A 145 -19.68 34.30 -11.20
CA LEU A 145 -19.87 33.07 -11.99
C LEU A 145 -18.59 32.63 -12.68
N LEU A 146 -17.83 33.58 -13.24
CA LEU A 146 -16.53 33.29 -13.86
C LEU A 146 -15.52 32.77 -12.83
N ALA A 147 -15.50 33.35 -11.62
CA ALA A 147 -14.60 32.91 -10.56
C ALA A 147 -14.89 31.46 -10.14
N ILE A 148 -16.18 31.14 -9.92
CA ILE A 148 -16.63 29.78 -9.58
C ILE A 148 -16.26 28.80 -10.69
N PHE A 149 -16.47 29.17 -11.95
CA PHE A 149 -16.14 28.33 -13.10
C PHE A 149 -14.64 28.01 -13.17
N VAL A 150 -13.77 29.03 -13.05
CA VAL A 150 -12.31 28.87 -13.06
C VAL A 150 -11.84 28.01 -11.89
N VAL A 151 -12.31 28.29 -10.66
CA VAL A 151 -11.99 27.48 -9.48
C VAL A 151 -12.44 26.03 -9.65
N GLY A 152 -13.62 25.80 -10.21
CA GLY A 152 -14.12 24.45 -10.51
C GLY A 152 -13.21 23.69 -11.49
N MET A 153 -12.72 24.35 -12.54
CA MET A 153 -11.77 23.74 -13.49
C MET A 153 -10.43 23.40 -12.82
N GLU A 154 -9.90 24.31 -12.01
CA GLU A 154 -8.62 24.12 -11.31
C GLU A 154 -8.73 23.02 -10.24
N MET A 155 -9.83 22.99 -9.47
CA MET A 155 -10.14 21.93 -8.51
C MET A 155 -10.22 20.57 -9.21
N ARG A 156 -10.90 20.51 -10.37
CA ARG A 156 -10.98 19.28 -11.17
C ARG A 156 -9.60 18.81 -11.63
N ARG A 157 -8.76 19.74 -12.07
CA ARG A 157 -7.43 19.44 -12.63
C ARG A 157 -6.43 18.98 -11.57
N PHE A 158 -6.41 19.64 -10.41
CA PHE A 158 -5.36 19.44 -9.39
C PHE A 158 -5.76 18.52 -8.24
N VAL A 159 -7.07 18.31 -8.01
CA VAL A 159 -7.57 17.47 -6.90
C VAL A 159 -8.34 16.25 -7.42
N LEU A 160 -9.44 16.47 -8.15
CA LEU A 160 -10.35 15.37 -8.51
C LEU A 160 -9.73 14.37 -9.51
N LYS A 161 -9.11 14.86 -10.61
CA LYS A 161 -8.50 13.97 -11.63
C LYS A 161 -7.37 13.08 -11.10
N PRO A 162 -6.41 13.58 -10.29
CA PRO A 162 -5.42 12.72 -9.66
C PRO A 162 -6.03 11.64 -8.76
N LEU A 163 -7.02 11.99 -7.93
CA LEU A 163 -7.69 11.03 -7.04
C LEU A 163 -8.48 9.97 -7.83
N GLU A 164 -9.18 10.36 -8.88
CA GLU A 164 -9.87 9.42 -9.78
C GLU A 164 -8.89 8.42 -10.42
N LYS A 165 -7.74 8.91 -10.90
CA LYS A 165 -6.67 8.07 -11.44
C LYS A 165 -6.07 7.14 -10.40
N MET A 166 -5.91 7.58 -9.15
CA MET A 166 -5.47 6.70 -8.06
C MET A 166 -6.50 5.58 -7.81
N GLY A 167 -7.79 5.90 -7.82
CA GLY A 167 -8.85 4.90 -7.68
C GLY A 167 -8.87 3.88 -8.82
N ILE A 168 -8.57 4.30 -10.06
CA ILE A 168 -8.41 3.40 -11.20
C ILE A 168 -7.18 2.51 -11.00
N ALA A 169 -6.04 3.08 -10.61
CA ALA A 169 -4.81 2.33 -10.36
C ALA A 169 -5.03 1.25 -9.28
N ALA A 170 -5.72 1.58 -8.19
CA ALA A 170 -6.04 0.62 -7.14
C ALA A 170 -6.87 -0.58 -7.65
N ARG A 171 -7.82 -0.35 -8.56
CA ARG A 171 -8.58 -1.45 -9.19
C ARG A 171 -7.73 -2.31 -10.11
N GLN A 172 -6.80 -1.71 -10.86
CA GLN A 172 -5.87 -2.46 -11.72
C GLN A 172 -4.94 -3.35 -10.89
N ILE A 173 -4.40 -2.81 -9.80
CA ILE A 173 -3.58 -3.56 -8.84
C ILE A 173 -4.37 -4.70 -8.21
N ALA A 174 -5.63 -4.48 -7.84
CA ALA A 174 -6.51 -5.53 -7.33
C ALA A 174 -6.76 -6.67 -8.33
N THR A 175 -6.63 -6.40 -9.64
CA THR A 175 -6.71 -7.43 -10.70
C THR A 175 -5.35 -8.08 -11.02
N GLY A 176 -4.28 -7.73 -10.30
CA GLY A 176 -2.94 -8.32 -10.46
C GLY A 176 -2.01 -7.56 -11.41
N ASP A 177 -2.36 -6.34 -11.84
CA ASP A 177 -1.45 -5.48 -12.61
C ASP A 177 -0.59 -4.64 -11.66
N TRP A 178 0.69 -5.00 -11.54
CA TRP A 178 1.63 -4.36 -10.61
C TRP A 178 2.46 -3.24 -11.27
N ASP A 179 2.47 -3.10 -12.60
CA ASP A 179 3.26 -2.08 -13.33
C ASP A 179 2.45 -0.79 -13.59
N VAL A 180 1.59 -0.44 -12.64
CA VAL A 180 0.69 0.71 -12.79
C VAL A 180 1.40 2.01 -12.45
N ARG A 181 1.39 2.95 -13.40
CA ARG A 181 1.96 4.28 -13.20
C ARG A 181 1.01 5.18 -12.39
N LEU A 182 1.44 5.52 -11.18
CA LEU A 182 0.67 6.40 -10.31
C LEU A 182 0.69 7.87 -10.80
N PRO A 183 -0.43 8.61 -10.69
CA PRO A 183 -0.53 9.97 -11.17
C PRO A 183 0.33 10.94 -10.36
N MET A 184 0.98 11.90 -11.02
CA MET A 184 1.67 13.00 -10.35
C MET A 184 0.66 14.08 -9.93
N SER A 185 0.85 14.67 -8.74
CA SER A 185 0.07 15.83 -8.28
C SER A 185 0.99 17.01 -7.91
N ARG A 186 0.47 18.23 -8.08
CA ARG A 186 1.10 19.45 -7.57
C ARG A 186 0.70 19.75 -6.13
N ILE A 187 -0.40 19.15 -5.67
CA ILE A 187 -0.88 19.27 -4.29
C ILE A 187 -0.07 18.30 -3.43
N THR A 188 0.58 18.84 -2.41
CA THR A 188 1.55 18.10 -1.58
C THR A 188 0.88 16.90 -0.89
N GLU A 189 -0.29 17.12 -0.30
CA GLU A 189 -1.06 16.11 0.43
C GLU A 189 -1.50 14.96 -0.49
N ILE A 190 -1.78 15.23 -1.78
CA ILE A 190 -2.10 14.18 -2.76
C ILE A 190 -0.84 13.42 -3.17
N ALA A 191 0.29 14.11 -3.29
CA ALA A 191 1.57 13.47 -3.57
C ALA A 191 2.02 12.55 -2.41
N GLU A 192 1.79 12.95 -1.16
CA GLU A 192 2.04 12.11 0.03
C GLU A 192 1.18 10.84 0.02
N VAL A 193 -0.12 10.95 -0.30
CA VAL A 193 -1.01 9.77 -0.43
C VAL A 193 -0.53 8.86 -1.56
N ARG A 194 -0.10 9.42 -2.70
CA ARG A 194 0.50 8.65 -3.80
C ARG A 194 1.76 7.90 -3.34
N ASP A 195 2.63 8.54 -2.58
CA ASP A 195 3.89 7.95 -2.12
C ASP A 195 3.65 6.82 -1.12
N GLY A 196 2.74 7.01 -0.17
CA GLY A 196 2.29 5.93 0.72
C GLY A 196 1.65 4.77 -0.05
N PHE A 197 0.82 5.07 -1.04
CA PHE A 197 0.23 4.06 -1.92
C PHE A 197 1.30 3.28 -2.71
N ASN A 198 2.34 3.95 -3.21
CA ASN A 198 3.45 3.31 -3.92
C ASN A 198 4.22 2.32 -3.03
N VAL A 199 4.46 2.67 -1.76
CA VAL A 199 5.09 1.75 -0.78
C VAL A 199 4.22 0.51 -0.57
N MET A 200 2.90 0.70 -0.40
CA MET A 200 1.96 -0.41 -0.27
C MET A 200 1.97 -1.33 -1.50
N VAL A 201 1.95 -0.77 -2.71
CA VAL A 201 1.98 -1.55 -3.97
C VAL A 201 3.24 -2.39 -4.08
N LYS A 202 4.41 -1.82 -3.79
CA LYS A 202 5.68 -2.57 -3.79
C LYS A 202 5.71 -3.67 -2.75
N GLY A 203 5.17 -3.41 -1.55
CA GLY A 203 5.05 -4.42 -0.50
C GLY A 203 4.14 -5.58 -0.92
N LEU A 204 2.99 -5.29 -1.53
CA LEU A 204 2.09 -6.30 -2.08
C LEU A 204 2.72 -7.10 -3.21
N GLU A 205 3.40 -6.45 -4.15
CA GLU A 205 4.12 -7.12 -5.23
C GLU A 205 5.19 -8.08 -4.69
N GLN A 206 6.01 -7.63 -3.73
CA GLN A 206 7.03 -8.46 -3.10
C GLN A 206 6.40 -9.65 -2.37
N SER A 207 5.33 -9.43 -1.60
CA SER A 207 4.60 -10.50 -0.91
C SER A 207 4.02 -11.52 -1.89
N TYR A 208 3.44 -11.05 -3.00
CA TYR A 208 2.87 -11.90 -4.03
C TYR A 208 3.94 -12.75 -4.72
N ARG A 209 5.06 -12.14 -5.12
CA ARG A 209 6.20 -12.85 -5.71
C ARG A 209 6.73 -13.93 -4.76
N LYS A 210 6.92 -13.59 -3.48
CA LYS A 210 7.38 -14.55 -2.48
C LYS A 210 6.41 -15.72 -2.31
N GLN A 211 5.11 -15.43 -2.28
CA GLN A 211 4.08 -16.46 -2.21
C GLN A 211 4.06 -17.35 -3.46
N ALA A 212 4.25 -16.77 -4.65
CA ALA A 212 4.31 -17.52 -5.90
C ALA A 212 5.52 -18.46 -5.95
N GLU A 213 6.71 -17.99 -5.52
CA GLU A 213 7.92 -18.82 -5.39
C GLU A 213 7.69 -20.00 -4.44
N LEU A 214 7.10 -19.75 -3.26
CA LEU A 214 6.80 -20.81 -2.29
C LEU A 214 5.78 -21.83 -2.84
N GLU A 215 4.75 -21.37 -3.55
CA GLU A 215 3.78 -22.28 -4.19
C GLU A 215 4.41 -23.10 -5.31
N GLU A 216 5.36 -22.54 -6.07
CA GLU A 216 6.11 -23.28 -7.08
C GLU A 216 7.02 -24.34 -6.46
N GLU A 217 7.80 -23.98 -5.43
CA GLU A 217 8.62 -24.92 -4.64
C GLU A 217 7.74 -26.03 -4.05
N ARG A 218 6.60 -25.69 -3.46
CA ARG A 218 5.64 -26.66 -2.93
C ARG A 218 5.13 -27.63 -3.98
N ARG A 219 4.73 -27.13 -5.16
CA ARG A 219 4.26 -27.98 -6.28
C ARG A 219 5.36 -28.91 -6.75
N PHE A 220 6.58 -28.41 -6.87
CA PHE A 220 7.75 -29.21 -7.21
C PHE A 220 7.98 -30.32 -6.17
N VAL A 221 7.93 -29.98 -4.88
CA VAL A 221 8.13 -30.94 -3.80
C VAL A 221 7.08 -32.04 -3.81
N ILE A 222 5.80 -31.69 -3.93
CA ILE A 222 4.70 -32.66 -3.99
C ILE A 222 4.86 -33.60 -5.18
N ALA A 223 5.19 -33.06 -6.37
CA ALA A 223 5.36 -33.86 -7.57
C ALA A 223 6.52 -34.86 -7.46
N ALA A 224 7.66 -34.41 -6.94
CA ALA A 224 8.84 -35.24 -6.73
C ALA A 224 8.61 -36.31 -5.66
N VAL A 225 8.00 -35.97 -4.51
CA VAL A 225 7.68 -36.95 -3.48
C VAL A 225 6.66 -37.99 -3.99
N ALA A 226 5.66 -37.57 -4.77
CA ALA A 226 4.74 -38.53 -5.40
C ALA A 226 5.46 -39.52 -6.32
N HIS A 227 6.50 -39.07 -7.04
CA HIS A 227 7.35 -39.95 -7.85
C HIS A 227 8.17 -40.92 -6.97
N ASP A 228 8.81 -40.40 -5.93
CA ASP A 228 9.69 -41.18 -5.05
C ASP A 228 8.94 -42.14 -4.14
N LEU A 229 7.67 -41.89 -3.83
CA LEU A 229 6.77 -42.86 -3.18
C LEU A 229 6.31 -43.97 -4.12
N ARG A 230 6.09 -43.65 -5.40
CA ARG A 230 5.59 -44.60 -6.41
C ARG A 230 6.57 -45.75 -6.66
N THR A 231 7.87 -45.47 -6.68
CA THR A 231 8.93 -46.47 -6.94
C THR A 231 8.98 -47.60 -5.89
N PRO A 232 9.16 -47.33 -4.58
CA PRO A 232 9.16 -48.38 -3.56
C PRO A 232 7.79 -49.06 -3.44
N LEU A 233 6.68 -48.36 -3.69
CA LEU A 233 5.34 -48.95 -3.70
C LEU A 233 5.18 -49.98 -4.85
N PHE A 234 5.65 -49.67 -6.06
CA PHE A 234 5.64 -50.62 -7.17
C PHE A 234 6.54 -51.82 -6.90
N ALA A 235 7.73 -51.60 -6.34
CA ALA A 235 8.62 -52.68 -5.95
C ALA A 235 7.93 -53.59 -4.92
N LEU A 236 7.40 -53.01 -3.85
CA LEU A 236 6.69 -53.74 -2.79
C LEU A 236 5.52 -54.56 -3.37
N ARG A 237 4.71 -53.98 -4.25
CA ARG A 237 3.65 -54.71 -4.97
C ARG A 237 4.22 -55.86 -5.80
N GLY A 238 5.23 -55.62 -6.62
CA GLY A 238 5.81 -56.67 -7.48
C GLY A 238 6.42 -57.84 -6.70
N TYR A 239 7.05 -57.58 -5.55
CA TYR A 239 7.54 -58.66 -4.67
C TYR A 239 6.39 -59.41 -3.99
N LEU A 240 5.32 -58.73 -3.57
CA LEU A 240 4.13 -59.39 -3.02
C LEU A 240 3.40 -60.23 -4.08
N ASP A 241 3.21 -59.71 -5.29
CA ASP A 241 2.61 -60.44 -6.42
C ASP A 241 3.45 -61.68 -6.77
N GLY A 242 4.79 -61.56 -6.71
CA GLY A 242 5.69 -62.68 -6.94
C GLY A 242 5.66 -63.76 -5.85
N LEU A 243 5.36 -63.39 -4.60
CA LEU A 243 5.07 -64.35 -3.53
C LEU A 243 3.72 -65.04 -3.78
N GLU A 244 2.68 -64.29 -4.14
CA GLU A 244 1.33 -64.82 -4.41
C GLU A 244 1.30 -65.79 -5.59
N GLN A 245 2.01 -65.46 -6.68
CA GLN A 245 2.11 -66.29 -7.89
C GLN A 245 3.04 -67.50 -7.71
N GLY A 246 3.66 -67.66 -6.54
CA GLY A 246 4.58 -68.76 -6.26
C GLY A 246 5.86 -68.69 -7.11
N ILE A 247 6.37 -67.51 -7.43
CA ILE A 247 7.67 -67.33 -8.11
C ILE A 247 8.83 -67.60 -7.14
N ALA A 248 8.66 -67.25 -5.86
CA ALA A 248 9.61 -67.48 -4.78
C ALA A 248 9.21 -68.70 -3.93
N GLN A 249 9.47 -69.91 -4.43
CA GLN A 249 9.03 -71.16 -3.78
C GLN A 249 10.00 -71.72 -2.74
N SER A 250 11.29 -71.37 -2.80
CA SER A 250 12.25 -71.84 -1.80
C SER A 250 12.15 -70.97 -0.54
N PRO A 251 12.36 -71.56 0.66
CA PRO A 251 12.38 -70.81 1.91
C PRO A 251 13.32 -69.60 1.88
N GLU A 252 14.47 -69.73 1.21
CA GLU A 252 15.47 -68.68 1.07
C GLU A 252 14.98 -67.53 0.18
N LYS A 253 14.37 -67.84 -0.97
CA LYS A 253 13.81 -66.81 -1.86
C LYS A 253 12.62 -66.10 -1.21
N MET A 254 11.78 -66.82 -0.47
CA MET A 254 10.67 -66.23 0.25
C MET A 254 11.15 -65.28 1.35
N ALA A 255 12.17 -65.68 2.12
CA ALA A 255 12.81 -64.81 3.11
C ALA A 255 13.43 -63.56 2.46
N GLN A 256 14.06 -63.71 1.29
CA GLN A 256 14.61 -62.58 0.53
C GLN A 256 13.51 -61.59 0.07
N TYR A 257 12.41 -62.10 -0.48
CA TYR A 257 11.28 -61.26 -0.93
C TYR A 257 10.65 -60.50 0.25
N VAL A 258 10.42 -61.18 1.37
CA VAL A 258 9.90 -60.57 2.60
C VAL A 258 10.87 -59.49 3.13
N ALA A 259 12.18 -59.75 3.10
CA ALA A 259 13.17 -58.76 3.51
C ALA A 259 13.11 -57.51 2.62
N VAL A 260 13.01 -57.67 1.30
CA VAL A 260 12.86 -56.52 0.38
C VAL A 260 11.57 -55.75 0.65
N CYS A 261 10.44 -56.44 0.88
CA CYS A 261 9.18 -55.77 1.25
C CYS A 261 9.33 -54.96 2.54
N LYS A 262 9.98 -55.52 3.57
CA LYS A 262 10.24 -54.83 4.84
C LYS A 262 11.08 -53.57 4.63
N ASP A 263 12.14 -53.67 3.83
CA ASP A 263 13.01 -52.54 3.51
C ASP A 263 12.27 -51.45 2.72
N LYS A 264 11.41 -51.83 1.76
CA LYS A 264 10.60 -50.87 0.99
C LYS A 264 9.51 -50.21 1.83
N SER A 265 8.90 -50.93 2.77
CA SER A 265 7.97 -50.33 3.75
C SER A 265 8.69 -49.30 4.63
N ALA A 266 9.84 -49.65 5.20
CA ALA A 266 10.63 -48.73 6.01
C ALA A 266 11.17 -47.52 5.21
N GLN A 267 11.38 -47.67 3.90
CA GLN A 267 11.69 -46.56 2.99
C GLN A 267 10.49 -45.62 2.82
N LEU A 268 9.28 -46.17 2.62
CA LEU A 268 8.04 -45.38 2.51
C LEU A 268 7.75 -44.60 3.80
N ASP A 269 7.88 -45.23 4.96
CA ASP A 269 7.65 -44.58 6.26
C ASP A 269 8.55 -43.35 6.45
N ARG A 270 9.85 -43.48 6.15
CA ARG A 270 10.81 -42.36 6.19
C ARG A 270 10.45 -41.23 5.23
N LEU A 271 10.04 -41.56 4.00
CA LEU A 271 9.63 -40.55 3.01
C LEU A 271 8.39 -39.76 3.46
N VAL A 272 7.40 -40.46 4.03
CA VAL A 272 6.18 -39.84 4.56
C VAL A 272 6.52 -38.94 5.74
N GLU A 273 7.37 -39.41 6.65
CA GLU A 273 7.79 -38.64 7.81
C GLU A 273 8.61 -37.40 7.42
N ASP A 274 9.49 -37.49 6.42
CA ASP A 274 10.22 -36.34 5.87
C ASP A 274 9.29 -35.32 5.23
N LEU A 275 8.31 -35.77 4.43
CA LEU A 275 7.30 -34.88 3.84
C LEU A 275 6.47 -34.17 4.92
N PHE A 276 6.02 -34.90 5.95
CA PHE A 276 5.22 -34.31 7.02
C PHE A 276 6.00 -33.23 7.77
N THR A 277 7.28 -33.48 8.04
CA THR A 277 8.13 -32.51 8.74
C THR A 277 8.49 -31.32 7.87
N PHE A 278 8.78 -31.54 6.59
CA PHE A 278 8.98 -30.45 5.63
C PHE A 278 7.77 -29.53 5.54
N THR A 279 6.56 -30.11 5.40
CA THR A 279 5.30 -29.34 5.29
C THR A 279 4.91 -28.64 6.59
N LYS A 280 5.12 -29.27 7.75
CA LYS A 280 4.84 -28.66 9.06
C LYS A 280 5.70 -27.41 9.31
N MET A 281 6.95 -27.41 8.84
CA MET A 281 7.84 -26.24 8.94
C MET A 281 7.47 -25.10 7.97
N GLU A 282 6.68 -25.34 6.94
CA GLU A 282 6.22 -24.31 5.99
C GLU A 282 4.96 -23.58 6.44
N TYR A 283 4.01 -24.30 7.04
CA TYR A 283 2.65 -23.78 7.28
C TYR A 283 2.43 -23.19 8.67
N VAL A 284 3.28 -23.54 9.62
CA VAL A 284 3.11 -23.16 11.02
C VAL A 284 4.42 -22.53 11.44
N GLU A 285 4.38 -21.29 11.93
CA GLU A 285 5.28 -20.90 13.02
C GLU A 285 4.98 -21.87 14.18
N SER A 286 5.39 -23.13 14.06
CA SER A 286 5.19 -24.12 15.10
C SER A 286 5.96 -23.56 16.27
N GLU A 287 5.23 -23.17 17.32
CA GLU A 287 5.83 -22.83 18.59
C GLU A 287 6.78 -23.95 18.95
N LEU A 288 8.08 -23.66 18.91
CA LEU A 288 9.10 -24.60 19.32
C LEU A 288 8.80 -24.96 20.77
N ASN A 289 8.78 -26.24 21.09
CA ASN A 289 8.73 -26.69 22.48
C ASN A 289 10.10 -26.46 23.12
N THR A 290 10.41 -25.18 23.32
CA THR A 290 11.73 -24.69 23.66
C THR A 290 12.01 -25.04 25.11
N LYS A 291 13.01 -25.90 25.32
CA LYS A 291 13.52 -26.29 26.63
C LYS A 291 15.03 -26.13 26.64
N THR A 292 15.59 -26.06 27.84
CA THR A 292 17.04 -26.16 28.02
C THR A 292 17.49 -27.57 27.66
N VAL A 293 18.35 -27.69 26.66
CA VAL A 293 18.83 -28.95 26.09
C VAL A 293 20.35 -28.97 26.13
N ASP A 294 20.92 -30.07 26.62
CA ASP A 294 22.35 -30.37 26.41
C ASP A 294 22.53 -30.88 24.97
N PHE A 295 23.10 -30.04 24.11
CA PHE A 295 23.29 -30.38 22.70
C PHE A 295 24.26 -31.55 22.53
N ASN A 296 25.18 -31.75 23.47
CA ASN A 296 26.08 -32.91 23.44
C ASN A 296 25.29 -34.22 23.58
N GLN A 297 24.19 -34.22 24.35
CA GLN A 297 23.34 -35.39 24.50
C GLN A 297 22.54 -35.69 23.22
N VAL A 298 22.06 -34.64 22.53
CA VAL A 298 21.39 -34.77 21.23
C VAL A 298 22.31 -35.48 20.24
N ILE A 299 23.56 -35.02 20.10
CA ILE A 299 24.55 -35.63 19.20
C ILE A 299 24.83 -37.08 19.58
N ARG A 300 25.02 -37.37 20.88
CA ARG A 300 25.24 -38.74 21.38
C ARG A 300 24.09 -39.68 21.03
N ASN A 301 22.85 -39.27 21.30
CA ASN A 301 21.67 -40.06 20.97
C ASN A 301 21.60 -40.37 19.46
N SER A 302 21.93 -39.37 18.63
CA SER A 302 21.97 -39.55 17.18
C SER A 302 23.08 -40.52 16.73
N MET A 303 24.27 -40.42 17.30
CA MET A 303 25.37 -41.35 17.02
C MET A 303 25.03 -42.78 17.43
N ASP A 304 24.43 -42.97 18.60
CA ASP A 304 24.02 -44.29 19.11
C ASP A 304 23.01 -44.95 18.17
N SER A 305 22.06 -44.16 17.63
CA SER A 305 21.05 -44.66 16.69
C SER A 305 21.65 -45.18 15.38
N LEU A 306 22.78 -44.63 14.93
CA LEU A 306 23.45 -44.97 13.67
C LEU A 306 24.63 -45.94 13.86
N SER A 307 25.03 -46.22 15.10
CA SER A 307 26.13 -47.12 15.43
C SER A 307 26.02 -48.51 14.77
N PRO A 308 24.83 -49.16 14.73
CA PRO A 308 24.71 -50.47 14.05
C PRO A 308 25.04 -50.41 12.56
N LEU A 309 24.58 -49.36 11.87
CA LEU A 309 24.82 -49.17 10.44
C LEU A 309 26.29 -48.83 10.15
N ALA A 310 26.89 -47.98 10.98
CA ALA A 310 28.31 -47.63 10.88
C ALA A 310 29.19 -48.88 11.08
N ARG A 311 28.92 -49.69 12.12
CA ARG A 311 29.63 -50.95 12.38
C ARG A 311 29.50 -51.95 11.23
N GLN A 312 28.32 -52.04 10.60
CA GLN A 312 28.12 -52.91 9.44
C GLN A 312 29.02 -52.53 8.26
N LYS A 313 29.34 -51.24 8.11
CA LYS A 313 30.28 -50.71 7.10
C LYS A 313 31.74 -50.61 7.59
N GLY A 314 32.05 -50.99 8.83
CA GLY A 314 33.38 -50.78 9.39
C GLY A 314 33.75 -49.31 9.64
N ILE A 315 32.77 -48.39 9.64
CA ILE A 315 33.04 -46.95 9.83
C ILE A 315 33.30 -46.64 11.30
N SER A 316 34.38 -45.92 11.59
CA SER A 316 34.68 -45.41 12.93
C SER A 316 34.08 -44.02 13.10
N ILE A 317 33.31 -43.81 14.18
CA ILE A 317 32.76 -42.49 14.52
C ILE A 317 33.44 -41.99 15.78
N SER A 318 34.12 -40.83 15.70
CA SER A 318 34.74 -40.16 16.83
C SER A 318 33.96 -38.90 17.21
N PHE A 319 33.81 -38.64 18.51
CA PHE A 319 33.13 -37.45 19.00
C PHE A 319 34.06 -36.69 19.94
N ARG A 320 34.41 -35.44 19.58
CA ARG A 320 35.15 -34.52 20.44
C ARG A 320 34.24 -33.41 20.88
N VAL A 321 34.22 -33.17 22.18
CA VAL A 321 33.23 -32.31 22.80
C VAL A 321 33.82 -31.50 23.93
N THR A 322 33.35 -30.26 24.09
CA THR A 322 33.55 -29.49 25.32
C THR A 322 32.28 -29.50 26.17
N ASP A 323 32.44 -29.45 27.49
CA ASP A 323 31.30 -29.32 28.40
C ASP A 323 30.59 -27.97 28.22
N GLY A 324 29.32 -27.90 28.62
CA GLY A 324 28.56 -26.65 28.66
C GLY A 324 27.91 -26.22 27.35
N CYS A 325 27.77 -27.11 26.36
CA CYS A 325 27.02 -26.89 25.11
C CYS A 325 25.49 -26.90 25.34
N ILE A 326 25.01 -26.03 26.22
CA ILE A 326 23.59 -25.88 26.55
C ILE A 326 22.95 -24.89 25.59
N ILE A 327 21.80 -25.25 25.03
CA ILE A 327 20.98 -24.41 24.14
C ILE A 327 19.53 -24.42 24.59
N ASN A 328 18.75 -23.43 24.13
CA ASN A 328 17.29 -23.44 24.28
C ASN A 328 16.67 -23.89 22.96
N GLY A 329 15.99 -25.03 22.95
CA GLY A 329 15.44 -25.59 21.72
C GLY A 329 14.50 -26.77 21.91
N ASP A 330 13.97 -27.26 20.79
CA ASP A 330 13.16 -28.47 20.73
C ASP A 330 14.07 -29.68 20.50
N MET A 331 14.24 -30.49 21.55
CA MET A 331 15.13 -31.66 21.54
C MET A 331 14.82 -32.63 20.40
N HIS A 332 13.53 -32.88 20.10
CA HIS A 332 13.15 -33.86 19.07
C HIS A 332 13.48 -33.36 17.66
N LEU A 333 13.30 -32.07 17.40
CA LEU A 333 13.72 -31.49 16.12
C LEU A 333 15.24 -31.50 15.98
N LEU A 334 15.96 -31.14 17.04
CA LEU A 334 17.43 -31.15 17.02
C LEU A 334 18.00 -32.57 16.80
N GLU A 335 17.47 -33.59 17.48
CA GLU A 335 17.85 -34.99 17.25
C GLU A 335 17.59 -35.41 15.80
N ARG A 336 16.47 -34.97 15.22
CA ARG A 336 16.17 -35.23 13.82
C ARG A 336 17.17 -34.59 12.87
N ALA A 337 17.53 -33.32 13.10
CA ALA A 337 18.55 -32.66 12.29
C ALA A 337 19.89 -33.41 12.38
N MET A 338 20.33 -33.76 13.59
CA MET A 338 21.59 -34.48 13.79
C MET A 338 21.56 -35.89 13.18
N ASN A 339 20.45 -36.61 13.30
CA ASN A 339 20.25 -37.91 12.66
C ASN A 339 20.37 -37.81 11.13
N ASN A 340 19.77 -36.79 10.52
CA ASN A 340 19.84 -36.59 9.08
C ASN A 340 21.27 -36.28 8.61
N LEU A 341 22.01 -35.44 9.34
CA LEU A 341 23.40 -35.10 9.01
C LEU A 341 24.32 -36.31 9.17
N LEU A 342 24.19 -37.06 10.26
CA LEU A 342 25.01 -38.25 10.53
C LEU A 342 24.66 -39.43 9.62
N ASP A 343 23.38 -39.65 9.31
CA ASP A 343 22.96 -40.69 8.34
C ASP A 343 23.55 -40.38 6.96
N ASN A 344 23.57 -39.09 6.57
CA ASN A 344 24.22 -38.66 5.34
C ASN A 344 25.73 -38.98 5.36
N ALA A 345 26.43 -38.63 6.44
CA ALA A 345 27.85 -38.97 6.60
C ALA A 345 28.10 -40.48 6.51
N VAL A 346 27.34 -41.32 7.23
CA VAL A 346 27.47 -42.79 7.20
C VAL A 346 27.18 -43.36 5.81
N ARG A 347 26.22 -42.81 5.07
CA ARG A 347 25.89 -43.28 3.72
C ARG A 347 26.98 -42.98 2.71
N HIS A 348 27.59 -41.80 2.79
CA HIS A 348 28.58 -41.32 1.83
C HIS A 348 30.02 -41.70 2.18
N THR A 349 30.28 -42.09 3.43
CA THR A 349 31.56 -42.68 3.83
C THR A 349 31.73 -44.09 3.23
N PRO A 350 32.89 -44.39 2.62
CA PRO A 350 33.23 -45.73 2.15
C PRO A 350 33.38 -46.72 3.31
N THR A 351 33.48 -48.02 2.99
CA THR A 351 33.79 -49.05 3.98
C THR A 351 35.13 -48.75 4.64
N ASP A 352 35.24 -48.98 5.96
CA ASP A 352 36.44 -48.72 6.76
C ASP A 352 36.89 -47.25 6.81
N GLY A 353 35.99 -46.31 6.48
CA GLY A 353 36.24 -44.87 6.60
C GLY A 353 35.97 -44.32 7.99
N ASP A 354 36.12 -43.00 8.13
CA ASP A 354 36.01 -42.29 9.41
C ASP A 354 34.99 -41.15 9.35
N ILE A 355 34.31 -40.93 10.47
CA ILE A 355 33.47 -39.76 10.71
C ILE A 355 33.93 -39.09 12.01
N GLU A 356 34.24 -37.80 11.92
CA GLU A 356 34.60 -36.97 13.06
C GLU A 356 33.46 -35.99 13.34
N VAL A 357 32.98 -36.01 14.58
CA VAL A 357 31.98 -35.06 15.08
C VAL A 357 32.64 -34.17 16.13
N LEU A 358 32.53 -32.87 15.94
CA LEU A 358 33.02 -31.85 16.87
C LEU A 358 31.82 -31.07 17.41
N CYS A 359 31.83 -30.79 18.71
CA CYS A 359 30.86 -29.88 19.33
C CYS A 359 31.57 -29.04 20.39
N ASN A 360 31.56 -27.73 20.24
CA ASN A 360 32.21 -26.83 21.18
C ASN A 360 31.41 -25.55 21.41
N LYS A 361 31.53 -24.99 22.62
CA LYS A 361 30.99 -23.67 22.93
C LYS A 361 32.02 -22.59 22.59
N ASP A 362 31.62 -21.61 21.80
CA ASP A 362 32.38 -20.40 21.51
C ASP A 362 31.53 -19.15 21.84
N GLY A 363 31.84 -18.54 22.98
CA GLY A 363 31.09 -17.39 23.50
C GLY A 363 29.60 -17.69 23.69
N ASN A 364 28.75 -17.00 22.91
CA ASN A 364 27.30 -17.16 22.94
C ASN A 364 26.77 -18.13 21.86
N LYS A 365 27.64 -18.96 21.30
CA LYS A 365 27.30 -19.95 20.27
C LYS A 365 27.78 -21.34 20.68
N VAL A 366 26.99 -22.35 20.34
CA VAL A 366 27.40 -23.75 20.31
C VAL A 366 27.67 -24.10 18.86
N MET A 367 28.93 -24.32 18.54
CA MET A 367 29.43 -24.72 17.22
C MET A 367 29.44 -26.24 17.12
N PHE A 368 29.11 -26.79 15.96
CA PHE A 368 29.28 -28.20 15.66
C PHE A 368 29.79 -28.41 14.24
N ALA A 369 30.52 -29.51 14.05
CA ALA A 369 31.01 -29.94 12.75
C ALA A 369 30.89 -31.46 12.62
N ILE A 370 30.48 -31.92 11.44
CA ILE A 370 30.51 -33.33 11.05
C ILE A 370 31.37 -33.43 9.79
N ARG A 371 32.49 -34.13 9.92
CA ARG A 371 33.40 -34.43 8.82
C ARG A 371 33.35 -35.91 8.51
N ASP A 372 33.19 -36.26 7.25
CA ASP A 372 33.39 -37.63 6.77
C ASP A 372 34.66 -37.75 5.91
N THR A 373 35.05 -38.99 5.59
CA THR A 373 36.13 -39.31 4.64
C THR A 373 35.58 -39.80 3.29
N GLY A 374 34.37 -39.36 2.92
CA GLY A 374 33.69 -39.71 1.67
C GLY A 374 34.24 -38.97 0.45
N SER A 375 33.45 -38.96 -0.63
CA SER A 375 33.80 -38.23 -1.86
C SER A 375 33.66 -36.71 -1.74
N GLY A 376 33.04 -36.22 -0.66
CA GLY A 376 32.62 -34.83 -0.55
C GLY A 376 31.53 -34.45 -1.56
N PHE A 377 31.35 -33.14 -1.71
CA PHE A 377 30.46 -32.48 -2.65
C PHE A 377 31.23 -31.96 -3.87
N SER A 378 30.66 -32.07 -5.06
CA SER A 378 31.08 -31.26 -6.21
C SER A 378 30.72 -29.78 -6.01
N LEU A 379 31.30 -28.89 -6.84
CA LEU A 379 31.01 -27.46 -6.79
C LEU A 379 29.51 -27.16 -7.01
N GLU A 380 28.89 -27.86 -7.96
CA GLU A 380 27.45 -27.74 -8.24
C GLU A 380 26.59 -28.27 -7.09
N GLU A 381 27.04 -29.32 -6.40
CA GLU A 381 26.34 -29.84 -5.23
C GLU A 381 26.39 -28.85 -4.06
N LEU A 382 27.52 -28.18 -3.79
CA LEU A 382 27.64 -27.21 -2.70
C LEU A 382 26.65 -26.06 -2.80
N GLU A 383 26.37 -25.57 -4.02
CA GLU A 383 25.41 -24.49 -4.25
C GLU A 383 23.97 -24.91 -3.97
N ARG A 384 23.68 -26.21 -4.06
CA ARG A 384 22.32 -26.76 -4.13
C ARG A 384 22.01 -27.80 -3.06
N VAL A 385 22.96 -28.14 -2.20
CA VAL A 385 22.88 -29.28 -1.26
C VAL A 385 21.72 -29.14 -0.27
N PHE A 386 21.29 -27.92 -0.01
CA PHE A 386 20.16 -27.61 0.87
C PHE A 386 18.84 -27.37 0.11
N GLU A 387 18.85 -27.38 -1.23
CA GLU A 387 17.61 -27.34 -2.02
C GLU A 387 16.78 -28.61 -1.75
N PRO A 388 15.45 -28.48 -1.56
CA PRO A 388 14.59 -29.63 -1.34
C PRO A 388 14.72 -30.66 -2.47
N LEU A 389 14.83 -31.93 -2.11
CA LEU A 389 14.88 -33.08 -3.03
C LEU A 389 16.12 -33.10 -3.95
N TYR A 390 17.09 -32.22 -3.71
CA TYR A 390 18.33 -32.23 -4.46
C TYR A 390 19.13 -33.51 -4.15
N ARG A 391 19.61 -34.15 -5.21
CA ARG A 391 20.37 -35.41 -5.18
C ARG A 391 21.41 -35.39 -6.29
N GLY A 392 22.68 -35.52 -5.91
CA GLY A 392 23.80 -35.68 -6.83
C GLY A 392 23.65 -36.91 -7.74
N GLU A 393 24.22 -36.87 -8.95
CA GLU A 393 24.09 -37.94 -9.94
C GLU A 393 24.55 -39.31 -9.43
N ALA A 394 25.63 -39.36 -8.65
CA ALA A 394 26.16 -40.59 -8.05
C ALA A 394 25.21 -41.24 -7.02
N SER A 395 24.27 -40.47 -6.46
CA SER A 395 23.28 -40.92 -5.48
C SER A 395 21.93 -41.34 -6.11
N ARG A 396 21.72 -41.06 -7.41
CA ARG A 396 20.50 -41.45 -8.15
C ARG A 396 20.50 -42.93 -8.56
N SER A 397 21.68 -43.51 -8.78
CA SER A 397 21.83 -44.89 -9.26
C SER A 397 21.85 -45.95 -8.15
N ARG A 398 22.04 -45.54 -6.89
CA ARG A 398 22.06 -46.46 -5.74
C ARG A 398 20.64 -46.66 -5.21
N SER A 399 20.23 -47.93 -5.08
CA SER A 399 18.97 -48.36 -4.44
C SER A 399 18.81 -47.92 -2.97
N THR A 400 19.86 -47.32 -2.40
CA THR A 400 19.98 -46.79 -1.02
C THR A 400 19.78 -45.28 -0.90
N GLY A 401 19.49 -44.57 -2.00
CA GLY A 401 19.41 -43.10 -1.97
C GLY A 401 18.27 -42.57 -1.09
N GLY A 402 18.58 -41.56 -0.27
CA GLY A 402 17.65 -40.89 0.63
C GLY A 402 16.62 -40.01 -0.08
N SER A 403 15.73 -39.40 0.69
CA SER A 403 14.64 -38.53 0.20
C SER A 403 15.13 -37.24 -0.46
N GLY A 404 16.39 -36.85 -0.29
CA GLY A 404 16.89 -35.51 -0.68
C GLY A 404 16.30 -34.38 0.16
N LEU A 405 15.50 -34.68 1.19
CA LEU A 405 14.93 -33.69 2.10
C LEU A 405 15.77 -33.54 3.39
N GLY A 406 16.61 -34.53 3.72
CA GLY A 406 17.31 -34.58 5.01
C GLY A 406 18.16 -33.34 5.33
N LEU A 407 18.98 -32.88 4.38
CA LEU A 407 19.82 -31.70 4.57
C LEU A 407 19.01 -30.40 4.62
N THR A 408 17.98 -30.27 3.77
CA THR A 408 17.03 -29.15 3.81
C THR A 408 16.29 -29.07 5.15
N ILE A 409 15.79 -30.21 5.65
CA ILE A 409 15.13 -30.33 6.96
C ILE A 409 16.11 -29.91 8.07
N SER A 410 17.35 -30.38 8.02
CA SER A 410 18.38 -30.04 9.01
C SER A 410 18.68 -28.54 9.01
N GLN A 411 18.86 -27.94 7.84
CA GLN A 411 19.11 -26.49 7.72
C GLN A 411 17.91 -25.68 8.23
N ARG A 412 16.67 -26.07 7.89
CA ARG A 412 15.45 -25.41 8.37
C ARG A 412 15.34 -25.50 9.90
N ILE A 413 15.60 -26.67 10.49
CA ILE A 413 15.58 -26.85 11.95
C ILE A 413 16.63 -25.96 12.63
N VAL A 414 17.88 -25.98 12.15
CA VAL A 414 18.96 -25.16 12.73
C VAL A 414 18.62 -23.66 12.63
N ARG A 415 18.08 -23.20 11.50
CA ARG A 415 17.62 -21.82 11.31
C ARG A 415 16.45 -21.45 12.20
N GLN A 416 15.48 -22.35 12.40
CA GLN A 416 14.33 -22.13 13.28
C GLN A 416 14.79 -21.94 14.74
N HIS A 417 15.92 -22.53 15.12
CA HIS A 417 16.57 -22.34 16.42
C HIS A 417 17.51 -21.12 16.46
N GLY A 418 17.49 -20.25 15.45
CA GLY A 418 18.31 -19.04 15.38
C GLY A 418 19.77 -19.28 14.98
N GLY A 419 20.08 -20.47 14.47
CA GLY A 419 21.40 -20.89 14.03
C GLY A 419 21.62 -20.83 12.53
N GLU A 420 22.76 -21.36 12.09
CA GLU A 420 23.09 -21.54 10.68
C GLU A 420 23.78 -22.88 10.44
N LEU A 421 23.61 -23.44 9.23
CA LEU A 421 24.23 -24.67 8.78
C LEU A 421 24.77 -24.46 7.36
N ALA A 422 26.04 -24.82 7.17
CA ALA A 422 26.79 -24.71 5.94
C ALA A 422 27.41 -26.08 5.56
N ALA A 423 27.69 -26.24 4.28
CA ALA A 423 28.37 -27.39 3.72
C ALA A 423 29.63 -26.93 2.99
N SER A 424 30.70 -27.69 3.14
CA SER A 424 31.96 -27.51 2.44
C SER A 424 32.64 -28.87 2.25
N ASN A 425 33.83 -28.88 1.65
CA ASN A 425 34.69 -30.06 1.62
C ASN A 425 35.89 -29.83 2.50
N HIS A 426 36.29 -30.86 3.23
CA HIS A 426 37.51 -30.79 4.03
C HIS A 426 38.76 -30.82 3.10
N PRO A 427 39.82 -30.05 3.39
CA PRO A 427 41.03 -30.01 2.56
C PRO A 427 41.71 -31.36 2.32
N GLU A 428 41.60 -32.28 3.29
CA GLU A 428 42.12 -33.64 3.22
C GLU A 428 41.15 -34.64 2.54
N GLY A 429 40.02 -34.15 2.01
CA GLY A 429 38.96 -34.97 1.40
C GLY A 429 37.77 -35.21 2.32
N GLY A 430 36.63 -35.53 1.70
CA GLY A 430 35.34 -35.75 2.37
C GLY A 430 34.50 -34.50 2.56
N ALA A 431 33.23 -34.71 2.93
CA ALA A 431 32.29 -33.63 3.18
C ALA A 431 32.44 -33.10 4.61
N LEU A 432 32.22 -31.79 4.76
CA LEU A 432 32.25 -31.07 6.02
C LEU A 432 30.94 -30.28 6.18
N LEU A 433 30.13 -30.67 7.15
CA LEU A 433 28.89 -29.99 7.52
C LEU A 433 29.11 -29.26 8.84
N GLU A 434 29.04 -27.94 8.82
CA GLU A 434 29.34 -27.08 9.96
C GLU A 434 28.16 -26.19 10.28
N GLY A 435 27.84 -26.06 11.55
CA GLY A 435 26.75 -25.21 11.99
C GLY A 435 26.94 -24.64 13.38
N TRP A 436 26.05 -23.74 13.74
CA TRP A 436 26.03 -23.13 15.06
C TRP A 436 24.61 -22.87 15.55
N LEU A 437 24.43 -22.92 16.86
CA LEU A 437 23.18 -22.61 17.56
C LEU A 437 23.45 -21.58 18.66
N PRO A 438 22.51 -20.68 18.99
CA PRO A 438 22.65 -19.79 20.13
C PRO A 438 22.80 -20.59 21.44
N ALA A 439 23.84 -20.30 22.21
CA ALA A 439 23.99 -20.88 23.54
C ALA A 439 22.89 -20.34 24.46
N ALA A 440 22.41 -21.17 25.39
CA ALA A 440 21.57 -20.69 26.48
C ALA A 440 22.37 -19.69 27.32
N ALA A 441 21.75 -18.56 27.66
CA ALA A 441 22.33 -17.62 28.61
C ALA A 441 22.61 -18.38 29.91
N SER A 442 23.82 -18.26 30.44
CA SER A 442 24.12 -18.80 31.77
C SER A 442 23.32 -18.00 32.79
N GLU A 443 22.21 -18.53 33.26
CA GLU A 443 21.67 -18.09 34.54
C GLU A 443 22.75 -18.41 35.58
N GLN A 444 23.42 -17.37 36.07
CA GLN A 444 24.18 -17.48 37.30
C GLN A 444 23.19 -17.92 38.37
N MET A 445 23.27 -19.19 38.77
CA MET A 445 22.77 -19.63 40.06
C MET A 445 23.58 -18.88 41.11
N ASP A 446 23.13 -17.66 41.45
CA ASP A 446 23.46 -17.03 42.71
C ASP A 446 22.85 -17.91 43.80
N SER A 447 23.63 -18.88 44.25
CA SER A 447 23.46 -19.47 45.57
C SER A 447 23.77 -18.37 46.58
N GLU A 448 22.80 -17.50 46.87
CA GLU A 448 22.80 -16.75 48.12
C GLU A 448 22.70 -17.78 49.25
N SER A 449 23.87 -18.10 49.78
CA SER A 449 24.06 -18.61 51.12
C SER A 449 23.31 -17.70 52.09
N HIS A 450 22.13 -18.13 52.54
CA HIS A 450 21.54 -17.64 53.77
C HIS A 450 22.45 -18.03 54.94
N GLU A 451 23.42 -17.16 55.22
CA GLU A 451 24.08 -17.05 56.50
C GLU A 451 23.65 -15.72 57.14
N LYS A 452 22.57 -15.78 57.93
CA LYS A 452 22.38 -15.02 59.17
C LYS A 452 21.17 -15.50 59.94
#